data_AF-A0A138A0W6-F1
#
_entry.id   AF-A0A138A0W6-F1
#
_cell.length_a   1.000
_cell.length_b   1.000
_cell.length_c   1.000
_cell.angle_alpha   90.00
_cell.angle_beta   90.00
_cell.angle_gamma   90.00
#
_symmetry.space_group_name_H-M   'P 1'
#
loop_
_entity.id
_entity.type
_entity.pdbx_description
1 polymer ?
#
loop_
_entity_poly.entity_id
_entity_poly.type
_entity_poly.pdbx_seq_one_letter_code
_entity_poly.pdbx_strand_id
1 'polypeptide(L)'
;MIRGDHDEDFFGDAEAAAVYSETQRRFTTHHRALIESYRAPGTPAETALLACLQALRDGRITEEWSVGVIDAGSRGELFYVVYRWWSVPLTLGFATEATISPLYGSPDDPATVGRDAAAFCIGEPLGTVRDHLVGDENDIHWWGTPLPAR
;
A
#
# COMPACT_ATOMS: atom_id res chain seq x y z
N MET A 1 31.18 4.00 -24.32
CA MET A 1 29.88 3.33 -24.16
C MET A 1 29.67 3.18 -22.66
N ILE A 2 29.15 4.23 -22.03
CA ILE A 2 28.94 4.28 -20.59
C ILE A 2 27.55 3.69 -20.37
N ARG A 3 27.47 2.61 -19.57
CA ARG A 3 26.21 2.12 -19.00
C ARG A 3 25.65 3.29 -18.21
N GLY A 4 24.64 3.98 -18.75
CA GLY A 4 23.88 4.92 -17.95
C GLY A 4 23.17 4.10 -16.89
N ASP A 5 23.47 4.37 -15.63
CA ASP A 5 22.57 4.06 -14.53
C ASP A 5 21.19 4.58 -14.94
N HIS A 6 20.29 3.66 -15.24
CA HIS A 6 18.89 3.97 -15.36
C HIS A 6 18.42 4.14 -13.91
N ASP A 7 18.23 5.39 -13.48
CA ASP A 7 17.47 5.70 -12.27
C ASP A 7 16.12 4.97 -12.39
N GLU A 8 15.99 3.83 -11.70
CA GLU A 8 14.75 3.05 -11.62
C GLU A 8 13.71 3.70 -10.68
N ASP A 9 13.87 4.97 -10.33
CA ASP A 9 12.86 5.80 -9.69
C ASP A 9 11.92 6.35 -10.79
N PHE A 10 11.02 5.49 -11.30
CA PHE A 10 9.99 5.94 -12.26
C PHE A 10 8.86 6.76 -11.62
N PHE A 11 9.03 7.14 -10.36
CA PHE A 11 8.26 8.07 -9.57
C PHE A 11 9.27 8.93 -8.81
N GLY A 12 9.11 10.25 -8.75
CA GLY A 12 9.90 11.08 -7.84
C GLY A 12 9.56 10.78 -6.37
N ASP A 13 9.16 11.80 -5.61
CA ASP A 13 8.69 11.67 -4.22
C ASP A 13 7.29 11.00 -4.12
N ALA A 14 7.18 9.72 -4.53
CA ALA A 14 5.96 8.89 -4.47
C ALA A 14 4.81 9.32 -5.40
N GLU A 15 5.11 9.69 -6.65
CA GLU A 15 4.10 9.81 -7.70
C GLU A 15 3.54 8.41 -8.10
N ALA A 16 2.33 8.35 -8.68
CA ALA A 16 1.67 7.10 -9.07
C ALA A 16 1.68 6.93 -10.61
N ALA A 17 1.61 5.70 -11.14
CA ALA A 17 1.80 5.46 -12.59
C ALA A 17 0.49 5.31 -13.35
N ALA A 18 0.28 6.18 -14.33
CA ALA A 18 -0.88 6.08 -15.22
C ALA A 18 -0.79 4.97 -16.30
N VAL A 19 0.38 4.33 -16.48
CA VAL A 19 0.59 3.31 -17.54
C VAL A 19 1.32 2.08 -16.99
N TYR A 20 0.73 0.90 -17.20
CA TYR A 20 1.32 -0.39 -16.84
C TYR A 20 2.57 -0.69 -17.66
N SER A 21 3.61 -1.23 -17.03
CA SER A 21 4.80 -1.75 -17.72
C SER A 21 5.27 -3.05 -17.07
N GLU A 22 5.18 -4.16 -17.80
CA GLU A 22 5.63 -5.47 -17.33
C GLU A 22 7.14 -5.56 -17.12
N THR A 23 7.88 -4.76 -17.87
CA THR A 23 9.35 -4.73 -17.88
C THR A 23 9.92 -3.65 -16.96
N GLN A 24 9.07 -2.77 -16.41
CA GLN A 24 9.45 -1.67 -15.53
C GLN A 24 8.44 -1.58 -14.39
N ARG A 25 8.47 -2.54 -13.45
CA ARG A 25 7.71 -2.45 -12.21
C ARG A 25 8.22 -1.26 -11.40
N ARG A 26 7.31 -0.37 -11.03
CA ARG A 26 7.67 0.91 -10.41
C ARG A 26 7.34 0.83 -8.93
N PHE A 27 8.36 0.74 -8.10
CA PHE A 27 8.25 0.89 -6.67
C PHE A 27 9.38 1.82 -6.22
N THR A 28 9.08 2.72 -5.28
CA THR A 28 10.04 3.75 -4.87
C THR A 28 11.18 3.13 -4.05
N THR A 29 12.33 3.81 -4.01
CA THR A 29 13.40 3.48 -3.06
C THR A 29 12.89 3.44 -1.62
N HIS A 30 11.94 4.32 -1.26
CA HIS A 30 11.30 4.32 0.05
C HIS A 30 10.44 3.06 0.30
N HIS A 31 9.63 2.62 -0.67
CA HIS A 31 8.87 1.36 -0.58
C HIS A 31 9.79 0.16 -0.36
N ARG A 32 10.94 0.12 -1.05
CA ARG A 32 11.97 -0.91 -0.83
C ARG A 32 12.53 -0.86 0.59
N ALA A 33 12.81 0.33 1.11
CA ALA A 33 13.31 0.53 2.47
C ALA A 33 12.29 0.07 3.53
N LEU A 34 11.00 0.36 3.33
CA LEU A 34 9.91 -0.12 4.20
C LEU A 34 9.84 -1.66 4.21
N ILE A 35 9.96 -2.32 3.06
CA ILE A 35 9.99 -3.80 3.01
C ILE A 35 11.17 -4.34 3.81
N GLU A 36 12.36 -3.74 3.69
CA GLU A 36 13.54 -4.18 4.44
C GLU A 36 13.38 -3.93 5.95
N SER A 37 12.78 -2.81 6.37
CA SER A 37 12.56 -2.52 7.79
C SER A 37 11.64 -3.53 8.47
N TYR A 38 10.71 -4.13 7.71
CA TYR A 38 9.77 -5.14 8.21
C TYR A 38 10.17 -6.59 7.90
N ARG A 39 11.39 -6.87 7.39
CA ARG A 39 11.80 -8.22 6.94
C ARG A 39 11.73 -9.33 8.00
N ALA A 40 11.72 -8.95 9.28
CA ALA A 40 11.62 -9.85 10.42
C ALA A 40 10.46 -9.37 11.31
N PRO A 41 9.20 -9.59 10.88
CA PRO A 41 8.05 -9.07 11.60
C PRO A 41 7.95 -9.75 12.98
N GLY A 42 7.75 -8.95 14.02
CA GLY A 42 7.56 -9.41 15.39
C GLY A 42 6.09 -9.51 15.80
N THR A 43 5.17 -8.98 14.99
CA THR A 43 3.73 -8.95 15.29
C THR A 43 2.87 -9.39 14.08
N PRO A 44 1.60 -9.78 14.29
CA PRO A 44 0.64 -9.99 13.22
C PRO A 44 0.49 -8.76 12.30
N ALA A 45 0.44 -7.57 12.88
CA ALA A 45 0.34 -6.32 12.12
C ALA A 45 1.53 -6.07 11.21
N GLU A 46 2.75 -6.30 11.70
CA GLU A 46 3.95 -6.21 10.86
C GLU A 46 3.99 -7.32 9.79
N THR A 47 3.42 -8.49 10.08
CA THR A 47 3.34 -9.60 9.11
C THR A 47 2.37 -9.26 7.98
N ALA A 48 1.19 -8.75 8.31
CA ALA A 48 0.23 -8.26 7.32
C ALA A 48 0.78 -7.08 6.52
N LEU A 49 1.44 -6.13 7.19
CA LEU A 49 2.08 -5.00 6.53
C LEU A 49 3.15 -5.44 5.53
N LEU A 50 4.07 -6.32 5.95
CA LEU A 50 5.12 -6.84 5.07
C LEU A 50 4.51 -7.53 3.84
N ALA A 51 3.51 -8.40 4.05
CA ALA A 51 2.84 -9.09 2.97
C ALA A 51 2.13 -8.13 2.01
N CYS A 52 1.50 -7.07 2.54
CA CYS A 52 0.87 -6.01 1.77
C CYS A 52 1.90 -5.25 0.92
N LEU A 53 3.00 -4.78 1.52
CA LEU A 53 4.05 -4.06 0.82
C LEU A 53 4.71 -4.92 -0.26
N GLN A 54 4.95 -6.21 0.00
CA GLN A 54 5.47 -7.15 -0.98
C GLN A 54 4.48 -7.36 -2.13
N ALA A 55 3.18 -7.50 -1.82
CA ALA A 55 2.14 -7.65 -2.83
C ALA A 55 1.96 -6.39 -3.68
N LEU A 56 2.07 -5.18 -3.12
CA LEU A 56 2.05 -3.94 -3.90
C LEU A 56 3.27 -3.84 -4.84
N ARG A 57 4.43 -4.34 -4.42
CA ARG A 57 5.63 -4.41 -5.28
C ARG A 57 5.50 -5.48 -6.36
N ASP A 58 4.99 -6.65 -5.98
CA ASP A 58 5.04 -7.88 -6.78
C ASP A 58 3.72 -8.22 -7.47
N GLY A 59 2.68 -7.41 -7.28
CA GLY A 59 1.34 -7.60 -7.80
C GLY A 59 1.30 -7.62 -9.33
N ARG A 60 0.32 -8.34 -9.86
CA ARG A 60 -0.05 -8.41 -11.29
C ARG A 60 -1.55 -8.65 -11.48
N ILE A 61 -2.31 -8.68 -10.38
CA ILE A 61 -3.68 -9.19 -10.40
C ILE A 61 -4.62 -8.02 -10.70
N THR A 62 -4.40 -6.90 -10.04
CA THR A 62 -5.19 -5.68 -10.16
C THR A 62 -4.29 -4.53 -10.61
N GLU A 63 -4.68 -3.29 -10.30
CA GLU A 63 -3.88 -2.10 -10.59
C GLU A 63 -2.81 -1.83 -9.52
N GLU A 64 -2.38 -2.84 -8.74
CA GLU A 64 -1.34 -2.69 -7.69
C GLU A 64 -0.06 -2.04 -8.22
N TRP A 65 0.29 -2.32 -9.48
CA TRP A 65 1.45 -1.77 -10.20
C TRP A 65 1.41 -0.24 -10.38
N SER A 66 0.25 0.37 -10.20
CA SER A 66 0.05 1.82 -10.37
C SER A 66 0.23 2.60 -9.06
N VAL A 67 0.39 1.89 -7.94
CA VAL A 67 0.43 2.45 -6.58
C VAL A 67 1.81 2.98 -6.25
N GLY A 68 1.89 4.25 -5.87
CA GLY A 68 3.08 4.83 -5.25
C GLY A 68 2.96 4.79 -3.73
N VAL A 69 3.73 3.92 -3.05
CA VAL A 69 3.76 3.91 -1.57
C VAL A 69 4.57 5.09 -1.06
N ILE A 70 3.96 5.90 -0.18
CA ILE A 70 4.56 7.07 0.48
C ILE A 70 5.14 6.70 1.84
N ASP A 71 4.37 6.01 2.66
CA ASP A 71 4.72 5.63 4.03
C ASP A 71 3.88 4.44 4.46
N ALA A 72 4.28 3.73 5.52
CA ALA A 72 3.50 2.65 6.07
C ALA A 72 3.91 2.32 7.50
N GLY A 73 3.00 1.69 8.25
CA GLY A 73 3.33 1.28 9.61
C GLY A 73 2.28 0.41 10.28
N SER A 74 2.53 0.11 11.54
CA SER A 74 1.64 -0.69 12.38
C SER A 74 1.44 -0.05 13.75
N ARG A 75 0.27 -0.28 14.36
CA ARG A 75 -0.07 0.21 15.70
C ARG A 75 -1.07 -0.73 16.36
N GLY A 76 -0.63 -1.43 17.41
CA GLY A 76 -1.44 -2.49 18.03
C GLY A 76 -1.73 -3.58 17.00
N GLU A 77 -3.00 -3.93 16.83
CA GLU A 77 -3.45 -4.92 15.84
C GLU A 77 -3.64 -4.35 14.43
N LEU A 78 -3.39 -3.06 14.22
CA LEU A 78 -3.61 -2.39 12.93
C LEU A 78 -2.33 -2.31 12.13
N PHE A 79 -2.46 -2.43 10.82
CA PHE A 79 -1.48 -1.90 9.88
C PHE A 79 -2.10 -0.85 8.98
N TYR A 80 -1.26 0.02 8.43
CA TYR A 80 -1.67 1.07 7.52
C TYR A 80 -0.64 1.29 6.41
N VAL A 81 -1.13 1.79 5.27
CA VAL A 81 -0.32 2.17 4.12
C VAL A 81 -0.81 3.52 3.63
N VAL A 82 0.11 4.47 3.47
CA VAL A 82 -0.12 5.76 2.84
C VAL A 82 0.40 5.69 1.41
N TYR A 83 -0.43 6.05 0.45
CA TYR A 83 -0.14 5.83 -0.97
C TYR A 83 -0.76 6.89 -1.87
N ARG A 84 -0.22 7.01 -3.08
CA ARG A 84 -0.85 7.70 -4.21
C ARG A 84 -1.36 6.68 -5.21
N TRP A 85 -2.48 7.04 -5.82
CA TRP A 85 -3.11 6.29 -6.88
C TRP A 85 -3.14 7.14 -8.16
N TRP A 86 -2.85 6.54 -9.31
CA TRP A 86 -2.60 7.28 -10.55
C TRP A 86 -3.76 8.17 -11.01
N SER A 87 -5.00 7.73 -10.77
CA SER A 87 -6.22 8.43 -11.16
C SER A 87 -6.86 9.26 -10.05
N VAL A 88 -6.28 9.25 -8.84
CA VAL A 88 -6.82 9.98 -7.68
C VAL A 88 -5.79 11.03 -7.24
N PRO A 89 -6.05 12.33 -7.43
CA PRO A 89 -5.11 13.39 -7.08
C PRO A 89 -5.15 13.72 -5.58
N LEU A 90 -5.16 12.69 -4.72
CA LEU A 90 -5.15 12.79 -3.26
C LEU A 90 -4.06 11.86 -2.71
N THR A 91 -3.50 12.21 -1.55
CA THR A 91 -2.76 11.25 -0.73
C THR A 91 -3.77 10.41 0.05
N LEU A 92 -3.73 9.09 -0.15
CA LEU A 92 -4.67 8.14 0.45
C LEU A 92 -4.02 7.41 1.60
N GLY A 93 -4.79 7.09 2.62
CA GLY A 93 -4.39 6.21 3.71
C GLY A 93 -5.35 5.04 3.83
N PHE A 94 -4.85 3.82 3.76
CA PHE A 94 -5.62 2.61 4.07
C PHE A 94 -5.19 2.08 5.42
N ALA A 95 -6.13 1.65 6.25
CA ALA A 95 -5.85 0.97 7.50
C ALA A 95 -6.86 -0.13 7.81
N THR A 96 -6.37 -1.23 8.39
CA THR A 96 -7.24 -2.31 8.85
C THR A 96 -6.58 -3.18 9.92
N GLU A 97 -7.39 -4.01 10.58
CA GLU A 97 -6.92 -5.04 11.51
C GLU A 97 -6.16 -6.14 10.76
N ALA A 98 -5.01 -6.51 11.30
CA ALA A 98 -4.08 -7.44 10.68
C ALA A 98 -4.57 -8.89 10.64
N THR A 99 -5.58 -9.24 11.43
CA THR A 99 -6.10 -10.61 11.56
C THR A 99 -7.53 -10.74 11.09
N ILE A 100 -8.13 -9.69 10.53
CA ILE A 100 -9.51 -9.71 10.03
C ILE A 100 -9.45 -9.44 8.52
N SER A 101 -9.99 -10.36 7.72
CA SER A 101 -10.03 -10.17 6.27
C SER A 101 -10.81 -8.88 5.95
N PRO A 102 -10.23 -7.95 5.17
CA PRO A 102 -10.94 -6.73 4.77
C PRO A 102 -12.07 -7.02 3.78
N LEU A 103 -12.10 -8.21 3.18
CA LEU A 103 -13.13 -8.66 2.25
C LEU A 103 -14.29 -9.36 2.94
N TYR A 104 -13.97 -10.21 3.92
CA TYR A 104 -14.95 -11.12 4.52
C TYR A 104 -15.34 -10.73 5.95
N GLY A 105 -14.58 -9.84 6.60
CA GLY A 105 -14.83 -9.44 7.98
C GLY A 105 -14.65 -10.56 9.01
N SER A 106 -13.96 -11.64 8.63
CA SER A 106 -13.70 -12.81 9.49
C SER A 106 -12.21 -12.99 9.76
N PRO A 107 -11.84 -13.68 10.86
CA PRO A 107 -10.45 -13.98 11.16
C PRO A 107 -9.72 -14.68 10.01
N ASP A 108 -8.50 -14.27 9.74
CA ASP A 108 -7.64 -14.85 8.71
C ASP A 108 -6.15 -14.75 9.11
N ASP A 109 -5.30 -15.47 8.39
CA ASP A 109 -3.85 -15.38 8.50
C ASP A 109 -3.37 -13.96 8.11
N PRO A 110 -2.51 -13.30 8.91
CA PRO A 110 -2.07 -11.95 8.62
C PRO A 110 -1.42 -11.76 7.26
N ALA A 111 -0.66 -12.73 6.77
CA ALA A 111 -0.04 -12.61 5.45
C ALA A 111 -1.09 -12.70 4.32
N THR A 112 -2.17 -13.44 4.52
CA THR A 112 -3.34 -13.40 3.62
C THR A 112 -4.06 -12.06 3.69
N VAL A 113 -4.35 -11.55 4.89
CA VAL A 113 -4.95 -10.22 5.10
C VAL A 113 -4.16 -9.13 4.36
N GLY A 114 -2.84 -9.13 4.50
CA GLY A 114 -1.97 -8.16 3.83
C GLY A 114 -2.02 -8.24 2.31
N ARG A 115 -1.99 -9.46 1.75
CA ARG A 115 -2.09 -9.68 0.30
C ARG A 115 -3.44 -9.24 -0.25
N ASP A 116 -4.52 -9.57 0.44
CA ASP A 116 -5.88 -9.20 0.01
C ASP A 116 -6.09 -7.68 0.10
N ALA A 117 -5.57 -7.05 1.16
CA ALA A 117 -5.57 -5.59 1.27
C ALA A 117 -4.82 -4.92 0.10
N ALA A 118 -3.66 -5.45 -0.28
CA ALA A 118 -2.91 -4.92 -1.42
C ALA A 118 -3.70 -5.06 -2.73
N ALA A 119 -4.27 -6.24 -3.00
CA ALA A 119 -4.93 -6.52 -4.28
C ALA A 119 -6.28 -5.82 -4.40
N PHE A 120 -7.13 -5.94 -3.38
CA PHE A 120 -8.55 -5.62 -3.49
C PHE A 120 -8.97 -4.37 -2.73
N CYS A 121 -8.13 -3.87 -1.82
CA CYS A 121 -8.40 -2.62 -1.13
C CYS A 121 -7.60 -1.50 -1.77
N ILE A 122 -6.27 -1.61 -1.73
CA ILE A 122 -5.37 -0.57 -2.22
C ILE A 122 -5.34 -0.60 -3.75
N GLY A 123 -5.12 -1.78 -4.34
CA GLY A 123 -4.91 -2.10 -5.75
C GLY A 123 -6.13 -2.01 -6.68
N GLU A 124 -7.28 -1.57 -6.18
CA GLU A 124 -8.49 -1.41 -6.98
C GLU A 124 -8.96 0.05 -6.95
N PRO A 125 -9.69 0.52 -7.98
CA PRO A 125 -10.32 1.83 -7.94
C PRO A 125 -11.20 1.98 -6.69
N LEU A 126 -11.11 3.13 -6.02
CA LEU A 126 -11.81 3.41 -4.75
C LEU A 126 -13.34 3.18 -4.81
N GLY A 127 -13.96 3.26 -5.98
CA GLY A 127 -15.41 3.07 -6.12
C GLY A 127 -16.21 3.97 -5.18
N THR A 128 -17.11 3.38 -4.40
CA THR A 128 -17.94 4.11 -3.41
C THR A 128 -17.17 4.60 -2.19
N VAL A 129 -15.97 4.05 -1.90
CA VAL A 129 -15.12 4.51 -0.79
C VAL A 129 -14.72 5.97 -0.97
N ARG A 130 -14.60 6.43 -2.23
CA ARG A 130 -14.21 7.80 -2.56
C ARG A 130 -15.07 8.86 -1.87
N ASP A 131 -16.36 8.59 -1.69
CA ASP A 131 -17.32 9.52 -1.06
C ASP A 131 -17.27 9.49 0.48
N HIS A 132 -16.49 8.57 1.05
CA HIS A 132 -16.40 8.31 2.49
C HIS A 132 -14.97 8.43 3.04
N LEU A 133 -14.05 9.03 2.28
CA LEU A 133 -12.69 9.31 2.73
C LEU A 133 -12.72 10.29 3.91
N VAL A 134 -11.89 10.05 4.91
CA VAL A 134 -11.78 10.89 6.10
C VAL A 134 -10.42 11.57 6.13
N GLY A 135 -10.37 12.86 5.77
CA GLY A 135 -9.15 13.67 5.82
C GLY A 135 -8.58 13.84 7.23
N ASP A 136 -7.27 13.94 7.38
CA ASP A 136 -6.56 14.29 8.61
C ASP A 136 -5.79 15.63 8.51
N GLU A 137 -5.00 15.98 9.53
CA GLU A 137 -4.23 17.23 9.57
C GLU A 137 -3.03 17.28 8.62
N ASN A 138 -2.61 16.13 8.07
CA ASN A 138 -1.51 15.99 7.13
C ASN A 138 -1.99 15.88 5.67
N ASP A 139 -3.26 16.19 5.42
CA ASP A 139 -3.92 16.07 4.10
C ASP A 139 -3.97 14.61 3.57
N ILE A 140 -3.92 13.63 4.47
CA ILE A 140 -4.10 12.22 4.16
C ILE A 140 -5.59 11.89 4.24
N HIS A 141 -6.11 11.28 3.19
CA HIS A 141 -7.51 10.92 3.05
C HIS A 141 -7.71 9.44 3.35
N TRP A 142 -8.15 9.15 4.58
CA TRP A 142 -8.16 7.81 5.15
C TRP A 142 -9.43 7.01 4.84
N TRP A 143 -9.26 5.70 4.72
CA TRP A 143 -10.35 4.72 4.66
C TRP A 143 -9.91 3.34 5.18
N GLY A 144 -10.87 2.42 5.29
CA GLY A 144 -10.70 1.14 5.96
C GLY A 144 -11.26 1.18 7.37
N THR A 145 -11.08 0.10 8.13
CA THR A 145 -11.61 0.00 9.49
C THR A 145 -10.82 -0.96 10.36
N PRO A 146 -10.56 -0.60 11.63
CA PRO A 146 -10.66 0.77 12.18
C PRO A 146 -9.54 1.67 11.65
N LEU A 147 -9.71 2.99 11.73
CA LEU A 147 -8.67 3.95 11.37
C LEU A 147 -7.65 4.11 12.51
N PRO A 148 -6.36 4.36 12.22
CA PRO A 148 -5.38 4.69 13.23
C PRO A 148 -5.81 5.97 13.97
N ALA A 149 -5.61 6.00 15.28
CA ALA A 149 -5.86 7.21 16.06
C ALA A 149 -4.95 8.33 15.54
N ARG A 150 -5.59 9.44 15.14
CA ARG A 150 -4.97 10.66 14.62
C ARG A 150 -4.18 11.37 15.70
#